data_AF-A0A3N9P1A3-F1
#
_entry.id   AF-A0A3N9P1A3-F1
#
_cell.length_a   1.000
_cell.length_b   1.000
_cell.length_c   1.000
_cell.angle_alpha   90.00
_cell.angle_beta   90.00
_cell.angle_gamma   90.00
#
_symmetry.space_group_name_H-M   'P 1'
#
loop_
_entity.id
_entity.type
_entity.pdbx_description
1 polymer ?
#
loop_
_entity_poly.entity_id
_entity_poly.type
_entity_poly.pdbx_seq_one_letter_code
_entity_poly.pdbx_strand_id
1 'polypeptide(L)'
;MANGALSCRTGRTGRASNSRWAPSFWRNAPGQTSFPSPLLRKSQSSSAHGIVLRYGGHFQNVAYSMASRSRSPAGYRSMSWKRNDPLLSRECWHWNRRRMRFFEHKWPALLLWPLSFLFSIVVAIRNKLYAVGFFKSFAVDAFVISVGNITVGGTGKTPTVHYLADKFLSLHKRVAIISRGYGRHSRGTVVVSDGRNILRPVQECGDEPFLLARLCRRAIVVVDANRVRAAALTMEKFAPDIIILDDAFQHRRMKRDFDLLTFRQNRPLGNGFCLPAGPLREPKKNLLRAHAILVNGLGQERPEELLNVRIPILFAQYVVKDIVNQKGDSLLSAVRGSRTFAFCGLAQPDNFMHTLRELGVNILGFMAFNDHHRYGQDDVQKVKMKVQELRADVVLTTEKDWVKLPLDFLDEQWFRLQIEMKPTDEKKLMSLFEIRE
;
A
#
# COMPACT_ATOMS: atom_id res chain seq x y z
N MET A 1 24.52 -34.28 -44.52
CA MET A 1 23.36 -35.15 -44.83
C MET A 1 22.11 -34.38 -44.39
N ALA A 2 21.56 -33.55 -45.28
CA ALA A 2 20.31 -33.80 -46.02
C ALA A 2 19.10 -33.92 -45.07
N ASN A 3 18.34 -32.86 -44.83
CA ASN A 3 17.23 -32.30 -45.63
C ASN A 3 15.86 -32.90 -45.27
N GLY A 4 14.84 -32.04 -45.14
CA GLY A 4 13.46 -32.43 -45.46
C GLY A 4 12.35 -31.86 -44.61
N ALA A 5 12.07 -30.56 -44.75
CA ALA A 5 10.76 -29.96 -44.45
C ALA A 5 9.83 -30.09 -45.66
N LEU A 6 8.51 -30.19 -45.45
CA LEU A 6 7.40 -29.84 -46.36
C LEU A 6 6.13 -29.77 -45.47
N SER A 7 5.46 -28.65 -45.19
CA SER A 7 4.96 -27.49 -45.97
C SER A 7 3.67 -27.76 -46.76
N CYS A 8 2.64 -26.97 -46.40
CA CYS A 8 1.75 -26.17 -47.27
C CYS A 8 0.32 -26.65 -47.63
N ARG A 9 -0.67 -25.81 -47.24
CA ARG A 9 -1.71 -25.08 -48.04
C ARG A 9 -3.01 -24.99 -47.23
N THR A 10 -3.55 -23.84 -46.78
CA THR A 10 -4.02 -22.57 -47.40
C THR A 10 -5.30 -22.66 -48.26
N GLY A 11 -6.27 -21.80 -47.91
CA GLY A 11 -7.47 -21.42 -48.70
C GLY A 11 -8.77 -22.01 -48.13
N ARG A 12 -9.91 -21.32 -48.02
CA ARG A 12 -10.34 -19.98 -48.48
C ARG A 12 -11.66 -19.65 -47.76
N THR A 13 -11.76 -18.41 -47.28
CA THR A 13 -12.87 -17.44 -47.38
C THR A 13 -14.32 -17.93 -47.63
N GLY A 14 -15.25 -17.50 -46.76
CA GLY A 14 -16.69 -17.40 -47.05
C GLY A 14 -17.39 -16.46 -46.06
N ARG A 15 -17.90 -15.33 -46.57
CA ARG A 15 -18.69 -14.29 -45.87
C ARG A 15 -20.18 -14.65 -45.81
N ALA A 16 -20.90 -13.91 -44.95
CA ALA A 16 -22.35 -13.70 -44.89
C ALA A 16 -23.14 -14.81 -44.16
N SER A 17 -24.18 -14.56 -43.36
CA SER A 17 -25.08 -13.41 -43.23
C SER A 17 -25.86 -13.49 -41.91
N ASN A 18 -26.46 -12.35 -41.54
CA ASN A 18 -27.41 -12.16 -40.43
C ASN A 18 -28.62 -13.10 -40.47
N SER A 19 -29.09 -13.53 -39.30
CA SER A 19 -30.51 -13.55 -38.90
C SER A 19 -30.62 -13.92 -37.41
N ARG A 20 -30.97 -12.96 -36.54
CA ARG A 20 -32.25 -12.91 -35.81
C ARG A 20 -32.87 -14.29 -35.56
N TRP A 21 -32.92 -14.75 -34.31
CA TRP A 21 -34.08 -15.43 -33.69
C TRP A 21 -33.91 -15.47 -32.17
N ALA A 22 -34.81 -14.80 -31.47
CA ALA A 22 -35.31 -15.09 -30.13
C ALA A 22 -36.84 -14.89 -30.22
N PRO A 23 -37.70 -15.30 -29.27
CA PRO A 23 -37.52 -16.17 -28.09
C PRO A 23 -38.66 -17.23 -27.95
N SER A 24 -38.51 -18.20 -27.05
CA SER A 24 -39.65 -18.95 -26.48
C SER A 24 -39.25 -19.53 -25.11
N PHE A 25 -39.73 -18.95 -24.00
CA PHE A 25 -40.94 -19.36 -23.27
C PHE A 25 -40.89 -20.79 -22.73
N TRP A 26 -40.78 -20.93 -21.41
CA TRP A 26 -41.61 -21.85 -20.61
C TRP A 26 -41.84 -21.23 -19.21
N ARG A 27 -43.13 -21.03 -18.89
CA ARG A 27 -43.66 -20.81 -17.54
C ARG A 27 -43.90 -22.18 -16.90
N ASN A 28 -43.69 -22.30 -15.59
CA ASN A 28 -44.72 -22.70 -14.60
C ASN A 28 -44.08 -22.90 -13.21
N ALA A 29 -44.59 -22.14 -12.24
CA ALA A 29 -44.61 -22.44 -10.80
C ALA A 29 -45.96 -23.16 -10.47
N PRO A 30 -46.38 -23.46 -9.22
CA PRO A 30 -45.76 -23.28 -7.89
C PRO A 30 -45.88 -24.51 -6.94
N GLY A 31 -45.28 -24.42 -5.74
CA GLY A 31 -45.52 -25.36 -4.63
C GLY A 31 -45.30 -24.68 -3.27
N GLN A 32 -46.39 -24.51 -2.52
CA GLN A 32 -46.47 -24.02 -1.14
C GLN A 32 -46.19 -25.13 -0.12
N THR A 33 -45.70 -24.75 1.08
CA THR A 33 -46.08 -25.22 2.45
C THR A 33 -44.98 -24.75 3.43
N SER A 34 -45.18 -23.68 4.21
CA SER A 34 -45.87 -23.57 5.53
C SER A 34 -44.89 -23.53 6.73
N PHE A 35 -44.97 -22.42 7.47
CA PHE A 35 -44.28 -22.04 8.73
C PHE A 35 -44.68 -22.94 9.94
N PRO A 36 -43.97 -22.90 11.10
CA PRO A 36 -44.25 -21.88 12.13
C PRO A 36 -43.02 -21.30 12.87
N SER A 37 -43.13 -20.00 13.20
CA SER A 37 -42.40 -19.33 14.29
C SER A 37 -42.88 -19.82 15.67
N PRO A 38 -42.13 -19.54 16.75
CA PRO A 38 -42.78 -18.83 17.85
C PRO A 38 -41.96 -17.70 18.49
N LEU A 39 -42.72 -16.80 19.09
CA LEU A 39 -42.35 -15.59 19.83
C LEU A 39 -41.78 -15.86 21.23
N LEU A 40 -40.91 -14.93 21.67
CA LEU A 40 -40.76 -14.36 23.02
C LEU A 40 -40.49 -15.28 24.23
N ARG A 41 -39.32 -15.08 24.87
CA ARG A 41 -39.24 -14.67 26.30
C ARG A 41 -37.84 -14.20 26.72
N LYS A 42 -37.82 -13.08 27.45
CA LYS A 42 -36.72 -12.69 28.36
C LYS A 42 -36.67 -13.66 29.54
N SER A 43 -35.49 -14.10 29.96
CA SER A 43 -35.21 -14.41 31.37
C SER A 43 -33.73 -14.29 31.70
N GLN A 44 -33.47 -13.60 32.79
CA GLN A 44 -32.18 -13.46 33.45
C GLN A 44 -31.76 -14.76 34.16
N SER A 45 -30.44 -14.85 34.37
CA SER A 45 -29.75 -15.41 35.54
C SER A 45 -29.44 -16.91 35.63
N SER A 46 -28.20 -17.14 36.11
CA SER A 46 -27.64 -18.32 36.80
C SER A 46 -27.31 -19.56 35.94
N SER A 47 -26.22 -20.31 36.13
CA SER A 47 -24.99 -20.17 36.90
C SER A 47 -24.04 -21.34 36.55
N ALA A 48 -22.73 -21.04 36.48
CA ALA A 48 -21.58 -21.80 36.99
C ALA A 48 -21.14 -23.17 36.42
N HIS A 49 -19.85 -23.45 36.70
CA HIS A 49 -18.90 -24.51 36.32
C HIS A 49 -18.07 -24.15 35.06
N GLY A 50 -16.81 -23.72 35.10
CA GLY A 50 -15.80 -23.65 36.16
C GLY A 50 -14.56 -24.46 35.76
N ILE A 51 -13.50 -23.82 35.23
CA ILE A 51 -12.11 -24.25 35.45
C ILE A 51 -11.27 -22.96 35.58
N VAL A 52 -10.79 -22.75 36.81
CA VAL A 52 -9.87 -21.69 37.21
C VAL A 52 -8.47 -22.31 37.29
N LEU A 53 -7.51 -21.79 36.51
CA LEU A 53 -6.10 -21.94 36.82
C LEU A 53 -5.57 -20.60 37.31
N ARG A 54 -5.36 -20.51 38.63
CA ARG A 54 -4.65 -19.43 39.31
C ARG A 54 -3.16 -19.61 39.07
N TYR A 55 -2.48 -18.55 38.60
CA TYR A 55 -1.16 -18.19 39.09
C TYR A 55 -1.18 -16.72 39.48
N GLY A 56 -0.79 -16.45 40.73
CA GLY A 56 -0.94 -15.17 41.40
C GLY A 56 0.11 -14.14 41.01
N GLY A 57 -0.23 -12.86 41.20
CA GLY A 57 0.71 -11.75 41.14
C GLY A 57 0.05 -10.43 40.76
N HIS A 58 -0.55 -9.76 41.75
CA HIS A 58 -0.89 -8.33 41.82
C HIS A 58 -1.31 -7.58 40.54
N PHE A 59 -2.62 -7.43 40.35
CA PHE A 59 -3.20 -6.37 39.52
C PHE A 59 -3.53 -5.15 40.39
N GLN A 60 -2.85 -4.04 40.13
CA GLN A 60 -3.38 -2.71 40.44
C GLN A 60 -4.31 -2.28 39.30
N ASN A 61 -5.56 -1.98 39.66
CA ASN A 61 -6.53 -1.35 38.78
C ASN A 61 -6.00 0.03 38.32
N VAL A 62 -5.89 0.25 37.02
CA VAL A 62 -5.83 1.60 36.46
C VAL A 62 -6.93 1.73 35.41
N ALA A 63 -8.05 2.31 35.85
CA ALA A 63 -9.09 2.82 34.99
C ALA A 63 -8.57 4.04 34.23
N TYR A 64 -8.72 4.06 32.91
CA TYR A 64 -8.47 5.25 32.09
C TYR A 64 -9.62 6.24 32.28
N SER A 65 -9.40 7.25 33.13
CA SER A 65 -10.21 8.47 33.18
C SER A 65 -9.61 9.51 32.24
N MET A 66 -10.34 9.87 31.19
CA MET A 66 -10.05 11.05 30.37
C MET A 66 -10.36 12.32 31.17
N ALA A 67 -9.33 13.09 31.55
CA ALA A 67 -9.46 14.54 31.77
C ALA A 67 -8.09 15.22 31.71
N SER A 68 -8.01 16.21 30.83
CA SER A 68 -6.99 17.25 30.63
C SER A 68 -5.97 17.52 31.74
N ARG A 69 -4.68 17.59 31.38
CA ARG A 69 -3.84 18.78 31.57
C ARG A 69 -2.53 18.68 30.78
N SER A 70 -2.31 19.71 29.99
CA SER A 70 -1.12 20.01 29.20
C SER A 70 0.17 20.02 30.03
N ARG A 71 1.15 19.20 29.64
CA ARG A 71 2.59 19.48 29.79
C ARG A 71 3.35 18.76 28.68
N SER A 72 3.84 19.54 27.74
CA SER A 72 4.66 19.14 26.60
C SER A 72 5.99 18.54 27.07
N PRO A 73 6.45 17.37 26.57
CA PRO A 73 7.84 16.99 26.71
C PRO A 73 8.66 17.78 25.69
N ALA A 74 9.56 18.62 26.22
CA ALA A 74 10.56 19.35 25.45
C ALA A 74 11.52 18.40 24.73
N GLY A 75 11.94 18.77 23.52
CA GLY A 75 13.22 18.33 22.94
C GLY A 75 13.17 17.32 21.79
N TYR A 76 12.53 17.67 20.66
CA TYR A 76 12.83 17.01 19.38
C TYR A 76 14.18 17.53 18.85
N ARG A 77 15.29 16.90 19.27
CA ARG A 77 16.56 16.96 18.53
C ARG A 77 16.56 15.82 17.51
N SER A 78 16.76 16.16 16.22
CA SER A 78 16.98 15.18 15.16
C SER A 78 18.17 14.28 15.52
N MET A 79 17.90 13.07 15.98
CA MET A 79 18.96 12.13 16.36
C MET A 79 19.53 11.51 15.08
N SER A 80 20.56 12.15 14.53
CA SER A 80 21.32 11.55 13.43
C SER A 80 22.08 10.34 13.98
N TRP A 81 21.71 9.15 13.53
CA TRP A 81 22.38 7.89 13.86
C TRP A 81 23.90 8.02 13.71
N LYS A 82 24.62 7.86 14.83
CA LYS A 82 26.09 7.84 14.87
C LYS A 82 26.59 6.61 14.12
N ARG A 83 27.78 6.76 13.52
CA ARG A 83 28.48 5.80 12.64
C ARG A 83 28.81 4.43 13.28
N ASN A 84 28.49 4.21 14.56
CA ASN A 84 28.96 3.10 15.39
C ASN A 84 27.83 2.35 16.15
N ASP A 85 26.59 2.31 15.65
CA ASP A 85 25.55 1.47 16.28
C ASP A 85 25.94 -0.03 16.12
N PRO A 86 26.18 -0.77 17.22
CA PRO A 86 26.65 -2.17 17.17
C PRO A 86 25.64 -3.14 16.53
N LEU A 87 24.39 -2.73 16.40
CA LEU A 87 23.26 -3.59 16.00
C LEU A 87 23.10 -3.77 14.47
N LEU A 88 23.97 -3.14 13.66
CA LEU A 88 23.82 -3.07 12.21
C LEU A 88 24.97 -3.75 11.47
N SER A 89 24.64 -4.64 10.53
CA SER A 89 25.61 -5.12 9.53
C SER A 89 26.09 -3.92 8.69
N ARG A 90 27.38 -3.60 8.76
CA ARG A 90 27.99 -2.39 8.15
C ARG A 90 27.73 -2.26 6.65
N GLU A 91 27.63 -3.35 5.91
CA GLU A 91 27.61 -3.34 4.43
C GLU A 91 26.27 -2.88 3.83
N CYS A 92 25.13 -3.41 4.30
CA CYS A 92 23.82 -3.03 3.76
C CYS A 92 23.40 -1.59 4.12
N TRP A 93 23.89 -1.08 5.25
CA TRP A 93 23.52 0.25 5.75
C TRP A 93 24.12 1.39 4.91
N HIS A 94 25.26 1.17 4.26
CA HIS A 94 25.92 2.21 3.45
C HIS A 94 25.28 2.41 2.07
N TRP A 95 24.67 1.38 1.48
CA TRP A 95 24.19 1.44 0.09
C TRP A 95 22.88 2.23 -0.05
N ASN A 96 21.86 1.91 0.76
CA ASN A 96 20.56 2.58 0.72
C ASN A 96 20.65 4.07 1.15
N ARG A 97 21.54 4.38 2.09
CA ARG A 97 21.75 5.74 2.61
C ARG A 97 22.40 6.68 1.60
N ARG A 98 23.32 6.18 0.74
CA ARG A 98 23.99 6.99 -0.29
C ARG A 98 23.02 7.46 -1.38
N ARG A 99 22.07 6.63 -1.79
CA ARG A 99 21.11 6.96 -2.87
C ARG A 99 20.10 8.05 -2.48
N MET A 100 19.62 8.03 -1.24
CA MET A 100 18.74 9.08 -0.71
C MET A 100 19.51 10.38 -0.43
N ARG A 101 20.72 10.28 0.17
CA ARG A 101 21.59 11.45 0.43
C ARG A 101 22.06 12.18 -0.82
N PHE A 102 22.15 11.50 -1.95
CA PHE A 102 22.47 12.15 -3.23
C PHE A 102 21.47 13.25 -3.56
N PHE A 103 20.18 13.04 -3.26
CA PHE A 103 19.14 14.04 -3.43
C PHE A 103 19.07 15.04 -2.27
N GLU A 104 19.84 14.85 -1.20
CA GLU A 104 19.86 15.74 -0.02
C GLU A 104 20.94 16.82 -0.11
N HIS A 105 22.01 16.60 -0.88
CA HIS A 105 23.11 17.55 -1.03
C HIS A 105 23.01 18.34 -2.34
N LYS A 106 23.03 19.68 -2.25
CA LYS A 106 22.87 20.57 -3.42
C LYS A 106 24.02 20.48 -4.42
N TRP A 107 25.25 20.18 -3.98
CA TRP A 107 26.45 20.25 -4.83
C TRP A 107 26.49 19.18 -5.93
N PRO A 108 26.25 17.87 -5.67
CA PRO A 108 26.12 16.88 -6.73
C PRO A 108 24.89 17.11 -7.64
N ALA A 109 23.81 17.65 -7.07
CA ALA A 109 22.59 17.97 -7.81
C ALA A 109 22.81 19.08 -8.86
N LEU A 110 23.72 20.02 -8.61
CA LEU A 110 24.06 21.10 -9.56
C LEU A 110 24.72 20.57 -10.84
N LEU A 111 25.57 19.53 -10.75
CA LEU A 111 26.16 18.91 -11.93
C LEU A 111 25.12 18.23 -12.82
N LEU A 112 24.07 17.66 -12.22
CA LEU A 112 22.97 17.01 -12.94
C LEU A 112 21.82 17.97 -13.28
N TRP A 113 21.92 19.24 -12.88
CA TRP A 113 20.87 20.23 -13.08
C TRP A 113 20.48 20.41 -14.56
N PRO A 114 21.42 20.48 -15.53
CA PRO A 114 21.06 20.60 -16.95
C PRO A 114 20.18 19.44 -17.44
N LEU A 115 20.48 18.22 -16.99
CA LEU A 115 19.70 17.04 -17.35
C LEU A 115 18.31 17.04 -16.69
N SER A 116 18.23 17.50 -15.44
CA SER A 116 16.94 17.71 -14.75
C SER A 116 16.09 18.80 -15.40
N PHE A 117 16.72 19.85 -15.91
CA PHE A 117 16.04 20.92 -16.64
C PHE A 117 15.44 20.39 -17.95
N LEU A 118 16.22 19.65 -18.74
CA LEU A 118 15.73 19.01 -19.97
C LEU A 118 14.58 18.03 -19.68
N PHE A 119 14.73 17.19 -18.66
CA PHE A 119 13.67 16.28 -18.21
C PHE A 119 12.39 17.04 -17.84
N SER A 120 12.53 18.16 -17.12
CA SER A 120 11.41 19.03 -16.72
C SER A 120 10.69 19.63 -17.93
N ILE A 121 11.42 20.02 -18.98
CA ILE A 121 10.84 20.51 -20.25
C ILE A 121 10.02 19.41 -20.92
N VAL A 122 10.58 18.21 -21.08
CA VAL A 122 9.89 17.07 -21.71
C VAL A 122 8.59 16.75 -20.97
N VAL A 123 8.64 16.69 -19.63
CA VAL A 123 7.45 16.45 -18.80
C VAL A 123 6.44 17.60 -18.94
N ALA A 124 6.89 18.86 -18.97
CA ALA A 124 6.02 20.01 -19.13
C ALA A 124 5.30 20.02 -20.49
N ILE A 125 6.02 19.71 -21.58
CA ILE A 125 5.46 19.58 -22.93
C ILE A 125 4.41 18.47 -22.93
N ARG A 126 4.75 17.26 -22.44
CA ARG A 126 3.81 16.14 -22.34
C ARG A 126 2.54 16.54 -21.59
N ASN A 127 2.69 17.22 -20.45
CA ASN A 127 1.56 17.65 -19.62
C ASN A 127 0.71 18.73 -20.29
N LYS A 128 1.32 19.61 -21.09
CA LYS A 128 0.59 20.59 -21.91
C LYS A 128 -0.19 19.90 -23.02
N LEU A 129 0.40 18.91 -23.71
CA LEU A 129 -0.27 18.12 -24.74
C LEU A 129 -1.50 17.36 -24.22
N TYR A 130 -1.45 16.84 -22.99
CA TYR A 130 -2.66 16.29 -22.34
C TYR A 130 -3.67 17.37 -21.93
N ALA A 131 -3.21 18.56 -21.51
CA ALA A 131 -4.11 19.63 -21.08
C ALA A 131 -4.90 20.24 -22.25
N VAL A 132 -4.28 20.36 -23.43
CA VAL A 132 -4.95 20.86 -24.65
C VAL A 132 -5.70 19.78 -25.42
N GLY A 133 -5.77 18.55 -24.91
CA GLY A 133 -6.49 17.45 -25.55
C GLY A 133 -5.82 16.79 -26.75
N PHE A 134 -4.56 17.16 -27.08
CA PHE A 134 -3.80 16.53 -28.17
C PHE A 134 -3.57 15.03 -27.91
N PHE A 135 -3.25 14.67 -26.66
CA PHE A 135 -3.21 13.26 -26.25
C PHE A 135 -4.55 12.80 -25.70
N LYS A 136 -5.05 11.68 -26.26
CA LYS A 136 -6.32 11.08 -25.86
C LYS A 136 -6.27 10.58 -24.41
N SER A 137 -7.32 10.92 -23.67
CA SER A 137 -7.60 10.40 -22.34
C SER A 137 -8.87 9.56 -22.40
N PHE A 138 -8.90 8.45 -21.68
CA PHE A 138 -10.00 7.48 -21.72
C PHE A 138 -10.73 7.50 -20.38
N ALA A 139 -12.06 7.52 -20.43
CA ALA A 139 -12.93 7.43 -19.27
C ALA A 139 -13.58 6.05 -19.21
N VAL A 140 -14.07 5.69 -18.03
CA VAL A 140 -14.84 4.48 -17.76
C VAL A 140 -16.05 4.86 -16.92
N ASP A 141 -17.05 3.99 -16.89
CA ASP A 141 -18.31 4.22 -16.16
C ASP A 141 -18.20 3.83 -14.67
N ALA A 142 -17.20 4.40 -13.98
CA ALA A 142 -16.97 4.26 -12.55
C ALA A 142 -16.31 5.53 -12.02
N PHE A 143 -16.46 5.82 -10.73
CA PHE A 143 -15.77 6.96 -10.11
C PHE A 143 -14.28 6.63 -9.92
N VAL A 144 -13.40 7.33 -10.63
CA VAL A 144 -11.96 7.03 -10.69
C VAL A 144 -11.17 7.97 -9.78
N ILE A 145 -10.56 7.39 -8.74
CA ILE A 145 -9.69 8.09 -7.80
C ILE A 145 -8.24 7.70 -8.08
N SER A 146 -7.37 8.67 -8.35
CA SER A 146 -5.94 8.46 -8.44
C SER A 146 -5.28 8.80 -7.11
N VAL A 147 -4.55 7.84 -6.54
CA VAL A 147 -3.67 8.05 -5.39
C VAL A 147 -2.24 8.02 -5.93
N GLY A 148 -1.54 9.15 -5.82
CA GLY A 148 -0.18 9.24 -6.35
C GLY A 148 0.68 10.21 -5.60
N ASN A 149 1.86 10.48 -6.13
CA ASN A 149 2.76 11.51 -5.64
C ASN A 149 3.47 12.18 -6.83
N ILE A 150 4.32 13.18 -6.55
CA ILE A 150 5.24 13.72 -7.57
C ILE A 150 6.71 13.45 -7.24
N THR A 151 7.03 12.72 -6.17
CA THR A 151 8.40 12.38 -5.77
C THR A 151 8.69 10.88 -5.95
N VAL A 152 9.94 10.51 -6.19
CA VAL A 152 10.37 9.12 -6.05
C VAL A 152 10.52 8.78 -4.56
N GLY A 153 10.16 7.55 -4.20
CA GLY A 153 10.22 7.06 -2.81
C GLY A 153 8.85 6.81 -2.18
N GLY A 154 8.88 6.27 -0.96
CA GLY A 154 7.69 5.81 -0.24
C GLY A 154 6.93 6.95 0.42
N THR A 155 6.02 7.61 -0.31
CA THR A 155 5.09 8.63 0.23
C THR A 155 3.86 8.06 0.92
N GLY A 156 3.82 6.72 1.08
CA GLY A 156 2.76 6.06 1.81
C GLY A 156 1.43 5.96 1.03
N LYS A 157 1.56 5.75 -0.28
CA LYS A 157 0.45 5.48 -1.19
C LYS A 157 -0.30 4.20 -0.80
N THR A 158 0.41 3.09 -0.60
CA THR A 158 -0.21 1.79 -0.34
C THR A 158 -1.13 1.79 0.89
N PRO A 159 -0.73 2.34 2.06
CA PRO A 159 -1.66 2.51 3.18
C PRO A 159 -2.85 3.44 2.88
N THR A 160 -2.65 4.47 2.05
CA THR A 160 -3.72 5.39 1.63
C THR A 160 -4.73 4.70 0.73
N VAL A 161 -4.26 3.92 -0.25
CA VAL A 161 -5.09 3.11 -1.14
C VAL A 161 -5.87 2.07 -0.32
N HIS A 162 -5.21 1.38 0.61
CA HIS A 162 -5.85 0.43 1.52
C HIS A 162 -6.98 1.10 2.33
N TYR A 163 -6.70 2.23 2.98
CA TYR A 163 -7.71 2.97 3.75
C TYR A 163 -8.92 3.37 2.90
N LEU A 164 -8.70 3.98 1.73
CA LEU A 164 -9.79 4.41 0.86
C LEU A 164 -10.61 3.22 0.37
N ALA A 165 -9.96 2.13 -0.03
CA ALA A 165 -10.64 0.93 -0.47
C ALA A 165 -11.50 0.33 0.66
N ASP A 166 -10.96 0.19 1.87
CA ASP A 166 -11.69 -0.33 3.02
C ASP A 166 -12.88 0.56 3.40
N LYS A 167 -12.71 1.90 3.37
CA LYS A 167 -13.81 2.84 3.61
C LYS A 167 -14.92 2.76 2.56
N PHE A 168 -14.59 2.66 1.28
CA PHE A 168 -15.64 2.52 0.27
C PHE A 168 -16.33 1.15 0.30
N LEU A 169 -15.59 0.09 0.65
CA LEU A 169 -16.17 -1.24 0.88
C LEU A 169 -17.13 -1.25 2.08
N SER A 170 -16.85 -0.50 3.14
CA SER A 170 -17.75 -0.38 4.30
C SER A 170 -19.00 0.45 3.98
N LEU A 171 -18.91 1.35 3.01
CA LEU A 171 -20.05 2.04 2.38
C LEU A 171 -20.76 1.19 1.30
N HIS A 172 -20.53 -0.12 1.28
CA HIS A 172 -21.17 -1.08 0.37
C HIS A 172 -20.92 -0.83 -1.12
N LYS A 173 -19.91 -0.05 -1.49
CA LYS A 173 -19.51 0.15 -2.89
C LYS A 173 -18.64 -1.01 -3.37
N ARG A 174 -18.76 -1.37 -4.65
CA ARG A 174 -17.85 -2.31 -5.33
C ARG A 174 -16.59 -1.58 -5.74
N VAL A 175 -15.49 -1.93 -5.11
CA VAL A 175 -14.20 -1.25 -5.29
C VAL A 175 -13.25 -2.12 -6.10
N ALA A 176 -12.62 -1.51 -7.10
CA ALA A 176 -11.47 -2.08 -7.78
C ALA A 176 -10.22 -1.22 -7.58
N ILE A 177 -9.09 -1.87 -7.33
CA ILE A 177 -7.77 -1.25 -7.24
C ILE A 177 -6.99 -1.62 -8.50
N ILE A 178 -6.47 -0.62 -9.21
CA ILE A 178 -5.63 -0.83 -10.39
C ILE A 178 -4.24 -0.29 -10.13
N SER A 179 -3.23 -1.18 -10.14
CA SER A 179 -1.83 -0.80 -9.96
C SER A 179 -0.99 -1.14 -11.20
N ARG A 180 0.27 -0.67 -11.23
CA ARG A 180 1.23 -1.04 -12.28
C ARG A 180 1.65 -2.51 -12.20
N GLY A 181 1.77 -3.03 -10.98
CA GLY A 181 2.51 -4.26 -10.70
C GLY A 181 4.02 -4.12 -10.92
N TYR A 182 4.65 -3.17 -10.22
CA TYR A 182 6.11 -2.99 -10.29
C TYR A 182 6.83 -4.27 -9.84
N GLY A 183 7.91 -4.65 -10.54
CA GLY A 183 8.73 -5.82 -10.20
C GLY A 183 8.10 -7.20 -10.48
N ARG A 184 6.89 -7.26 -11.04
CA ARG A 184 6.22 -8.52 -11.41
C ARG A 184 6.87 -9.19 -12.62
N HIS A 185 6.68 -10.51 -12.75
CA HIS A 185 7.14 -11.30 -13.92
C HIS A 185 6.12 -11.36 -15.05
N SER A 186 4.83 -11.23 -14.72
CA SER A 186 3.75 -11.29 -15.71
C SER A 186 3.71 -10.05 -16.62
N ARG A 187 3.09 -10.21 -17.79
CA ARG A 187 2.82 -9.13 -18.75
C ARG A 187 1.33 -9.01 -19.01
N GLY A 188 0.91 -7.88 -19.57
CA GLY A 188 -0.51 -7.64 -19.87
C GLY A 188 -1.36 -7.37 -18.64
N THR A 189 -2.66 -7.56 -18.77
CA THR A 189 -3.62 -7.35 -17.68
C THR A 189 -3.74 -8.64 -16.88
N VAL A 190 -3.52 -8.56 -15.57
CA VAL A 190 -3.67 -9.69 -14.66
C VAL A 190 -4.61 -9.31 -13.53
N VAL A 191 -5.62 -10.15 -13.30
CA VAL A 191 -6.50 -10.05 -12.13
C VAL A 191 -5.80 -10.76 -10.96
N VAL A 192 -5.41 -9.98 -9.96
CA VAL A 192 -4.77 -10.46 -8.73
C VAL A 192 -5.82 -10.99 -7.76
N SER A 193 -6.92 -10.25 -7.61
CA SER A 193 -8.08 -10.62 -6.77
C SER A 193 -9.36 -10.29 -7.52
N ASP A 194 -10.34 -11.17 -7.44
CA ASP A 194 -11.71 -10.95 -7.94
C ASP A 194 -12.67 -10.41 -6.86
N GLY A 195 -12.13 -10.03 -5.69
CA GLY A 195 -12.91 -9.61 -4.51
C GLY A 195 -13.44 -10.78 -3.67
N ARG A 196 -13.01 -12.02 -3.96
CA ARG A 196 -13.29 -13.22 -3.17
C ARG A 196 -12.01 -14.00 -2.88
N ASN A 197 -11.22 -14.25 -3.93
CA ASN A 197 -10.02 -15.05 -3.90
C ASN A 197 -8.84 -14.29 -4.50
N ILE A 198 -7.65 -14.53 -3.95
CA ILE A 198 -6.39 -14.13 -4.59
C ILE A 198 -6.08 -15.19 -5.64
N LEU A 199 -6.05 -14.79 -6.90
CA LEU A 199 -5.97 -15.67 -8.06
C LEU A 199 -4.54 -15.93 -8.54
N ARG A 200 -3.58 -15.15 -8.05
CA ARG A 200 -2.22 -15.09 -8.60
C ARG A 200 -1.18 -14.92 -7.51
N PRO A 201 0.00 -15.56 -7.65
CA PRO A 201 1.07 -15.45 -6.67
C PRO A 201 1.77 -14.09 -6.75
N VAL A 202 2.48 -13.71 -5.67
CA VAL A 202 3.15 -12.40 -5.55
C VAL A 202 4.11 -12.10 -6.71
N GLN A 203 4.78 -13.11 -7.26
CA GLN A 203 5.71 -12.98 -8.38
C GLN A 203 5.01 -12.51 -9.67
N GLU A 204 3.77 -12.92 -9.89
CA GLU A 204 2.96 -12.50 -11.04
C GLU A 204 2.28 -11.14 -10.81
N CYS A 205 2.13 -10.70 -9.57
CA CYS A 205 1.36 -9.50 -9.23
C CYS A 205 2.25 -8.27 -8.98
N GLY A 206 3.42 -8.48 -8.38
CA GLY A 206 4.16 -7.47 -7.63
C GLY A 206 3.78 -7.49 -6.15
N ASP A 207 4.67 -7.02 -5.30
CA ASP A 207 4.53 -7.07 -3.84
C ASP A 207 3.41 -6.15 -3.32
N GLU A 208 3.34 -4.91 -3.79
CA GLU A 208 2.32 -3.94 -3.36
C GLU A 208 0.89 -4.32 -3.78
N PRO A 209 0.60 -4.73 -5.02
CA PRO A 209 -0.74 -5.17 -5.40
C PRO A 209 -1.17 -6.45 -4.69
N PHE A 210 -0.25 -7.39 -4.47
CA PHE A 210 -0.54 -8.61 -3.72
C PHE A 210 -0.84 -8.29 -2.25
N LEU A 211 -0.09 -7.36 -1.64
CA LEU A 211 -0.40 -6.86 -0.29
C LEU A 211 -1.80 -6.25 -0.24
N LEU A 212 -2.16 -5.37 -1.18
CA LEU A 212 -3.49 -4.76 -1.24
C LEU A 212 -4.60 -5.81 -1.40
N ALA A 213 -4.40 -6.84 -2.22
CA ALA A 213 -5.34 -7.95 -2.36
C ALA A 213 -5.52 -8.75 -1.06
N ARG A 214 -4.45 -8.92 -0.28
CA ARG A 214 -4.50 -9.62 1.02
C ARG A 214 -5.19 -8.78 2.11
N LEU A 215 -4.96 -7.47 2.12
CA LEU A 215 -5.56 -6.57 3.09
C LEU A 215 -7.04 -6.27 2.77
N CYS A 216 -7.35 -5.93 1.52
CA CYS A 216 -8.69 -5.64 1.04
C CYS A 216 -9.36 -6.89 0.41
N ARG A 217 -9.71 -7.90 1.22
CA ARG A 217 -10.21 -9.19 0.70
C ARG A 217 -11.45 -9.09 -0.20
N ARG A 218 -12.25 -8.02 -0.05
CA ARG A 218 -13.46 -7.75 -0.85
C ARG A 218 -13.21 -6.85 -2.07
N ALA A 219 -12.01 -6.28 -2.22
CA ALA A 219 -11.67 -5.45 -3.37
C ALA A 219 -11.20 -6.32 -4.54
N ILE A 220 -11.61 -5.92 -5.74
CA ILE A 220 -11.00 -6.42 -6.98
C ILE A 220 -9.63 -5.76 -7.11
N VAL A 221 -8.60 -6.53 -7.45
CA VAL A 221 -7.25 -5.98 -7.65
C VAL A 221 -6.74 -6.42 -9.02
N VAL A 222 -6.37 -5.45 -9.84
CA VAL A 222 -5.89 -5.67 -11.22
C VAL A 222 -4.56 -4.95 -11.42
N VAL A 223 -3.66 -5.58 -12.16
CA VAL A 223 -2.35 -5.00 -12.48
C VAL A 223 -2.12 -4.89 -13.97
N ASP A 224 -1.72 -3.71 -14.43
CA ASP A 224 -1.25 -3.46 -15.80
C ASP A 224 -0.42 -2.17 -15.88
N ALA A 225 0.60 -2.17 -16.74
CA ALA A 225 1.29 -0.94 -17.12
C ALA A 225 0.33 0.06 -17.80
N ASN A 226 -0.58 -0.44 -18.64
CA ASN A 226 -1.63 0.35 -19.29
C ASN A 226 -2.91 0.33 -18.43
N ARG A 227 -3.10 1.38 -17.62
CA ARG A 227 -4.27 1.48 -16.72
C ARG A 227 -5.59 1.56 -17.46
N VAL A 228 -5.60 2.09 -18.69
CA VAL A 228 -6.83 2.15 -19.51
C VAL A 228 -7.31 0.76 -19.87
N ARG A 229 -6.39 -0.11 -20.31
CA ARG A 229 -6.73 -1.51 -20.63
C ARG A 229 -7.19 -2.26 -19.38
N ALA A 230 -6.50 -2.10 -18.26
CA ALA A 230 -6.92 -2.69 -16.99
C ALA A 230 -8.30 -2.18 -16.57
N ALA A 231 -8.56 -0.88 -16.65
CA ALA A 231 -9.84 -0.29 -16.28
C ALA A 231 -10.97 -0.81 -17.17
N ALA A 232 -10.76 -0.87 -18.50
CA ALA A 232 -11.75 -1.42 -19.43
C ALA A 232 -12.10 -2.88 -19.09
N LEU A 233 -11.10 -3.75 -18.91
CA LEU A 233 -11.31 -5.15 -18.52
C LEU A 233 -12.00 -5.26 -17.15
N THR A 234 -11.65 -4.39 -16.21
CA THR A 234 -12.23 -4.38 -14.87
C THR A 234 -13.70 -3.99 -14.92
N MET A 235 -14.06 -2.98 -15.72
CA MET A 235 -15.45 -2.59 -15.97
C MET A 235 -16.24 -3.72 -16.60
N GLU A 236 -15.70 -4.34 -17.65
CA GLU A 236 -16.36 -5.43 -18.37
C GLU A 236 -16.65 -6.63 -17.46
N LYS A 237 -15.67 -7.04 -16.64
CA LYS A 237 -15.79 -8.27 -15.83
C LYS A 237 -16.49 -8.09 -14.49
N PHE A 238 -16.35 -6.92 -13.87
CA PHE A 238 -16.75 -6.74 -12.47
C PHE A 238 -17.65 -5.52 -12.25
N ALA A 239 -17.71 -4.60 -13.23
CA ALA A 239 -18.48 -3.36 -13.18
C ALA A 239 -18.37 -2.64 -11.83
N PRO A 240 -17.17 -2.31 -11.32
CA PRO A 240 -17.02 -1.66 -10.03
C PRO A 240 -17.67 -0.27 -10.05
N ASP A 241 -18.15 0.18 -8.89
CA ASP A 241 -18.69 1.54 -8.73
C ASP A 241 -17.53 2.55 -8.57
N ILE A 242 -16.41 2.11 -7.99
CA ILE A 242 -15.22 2.93 -7.72
C ILE A 242 -13.96 2.22 -8.19
N ILE A 243 -13.09 2.96 -8.89
CA ILE A 243 -11.75 2.50 -9.27
C ILE A 243 -10.70 3.38 -8.58
N ILE A 244 -9.85 2.77 -7.76
CA ILE A 244 -8.69 3.42 -7.14
C ILE A 244 -7.44 3.06 -7.94
N LEU A 245 -6.81 4.06 -8.56
CA LEU A 245 -5.56 3.91 -9.27
C LEU A 245 -4.37 4.16 -8.34
N ASP A 246 -3.55 3.14 -8.15
CA ASP A 246 -2.34 3.19 -7.34
C ASP A 246 -1.13 3.72 -8.16
N ASP A 247 -0.45 4.74 -7.61
CA ASP A 247 0.68 5.47 -8.20
C ASP A 247 0.40 5.98 -9.62
N ALA A 248 -0.75 6.64 -9.81
CA ALA A 248 -1.27 6.97 -11.14
C ALA A 248 -1.33 8.47 -11.48
N PHE A 249 -0.77 9.36 -10.65
CA PHE A 249 -0.82 10.81 -10.88
C PHE A 249 -0.20 11.24 -12.22
N GLN A 250 0.84 10.53 -12.69
CA GLN A 250 1.46 10.76 -14.00
C GLN A 250 0.72 10.05 -15.16
N HIS A 251 -0.20 9.13 -14.87
CA HIS A 251 -0.91 8.32 -15.87
C HIS A 251 -2.11 9.07 -16.49
N ARG A 252 -1.83 10.19 -17.14
CA ARG A 252 -2.84 11.11 -17.70
C ARG A 252 -3.71 10.53 -18.82
N ARG A 253 -3.30 9.41 -19.42
CA ARG A 253 -4.10 8.69 -20.42
C ARG A 253 -5.40 8.12 -19.84
N MET A 254 -5.47 7.93 -18.52
CA MET A 254 -6.71 7.60 -17.82
C MET A 254 -7.33 8.91 -17.33
N LYS A 255 -8.63 9.12 -17.57
CA LYS A 255 -9.40 10.21 -16.94
C LYS A 255 -9.67 9.84 -15.48
N ARG A 256 -9.56 10.81 -14.58
CA ARG A 256 -9.80 10.65 -13.14
C ARG A 256 -10.81 11.70 -12.73
N ASP A 257 -11.72 11.31 -11.85
CA ASP A 257 -12.68 12.21 -11.23
C ASP A 257 -12.07 12.87 -9.99
N PHE A 258 -11.14 12.17 -9.33
CA PHE A 258 -10.39 12.71 -8.20
C PHE A 258 -8.90 12.35 -8.28
N ASP A 259 -8.03 13.29 -7.93
CA ASP A 259 -6.57 13.12 -7.88
C ASP A 259 -6.09 13.51 -6.48
N LEU A 260 -5.76 12.51 -5.66
CA LEU A 260 -5.21 12.67 -4.33
C LEU A 260 -3.69 12.48 -4.37
N LEU A 261 -2.96 13.52 -3.99
CA LEU A 261 -1.51 13.44 -3.82
C LEU A 261 -1.15 13.09 -2.39
N THR A 262 -0.22 12.15 -2.20
CA THR A 262 0.32 11.79 -0.90
C THR A 262 1.74 12.28 -0.73
N PHE A 263 2.03 12.86 0.43
CA PHE A 263 3.36 13.28 0.84
C PHE A 263 3.69 12.78 2.24
N ARG A 264 4.99 12.68 2.54
CA ARG A 264 5.45 12.69 3.93
C ARG A 264 5.54 14.13 4.41
N GLN A 265 5.32 14.35 5.69
CA GLN A 265 5.44 15.67 6.29
C GLN A 265 6.86 16.22 6.22
N ASN A 266 7.86 15.37 6.45
CA ASN A 266 9.26 15.77 6.40
C ASN A 266 9.72 15.90 4.94
N ARG A 267 10.02 17.13 4.50
CA ARG A 267 10.52 17.49 3.15
C ARG A 267 9.69 16.90 1.99
N PRO A 268 8.43 17.31 1.81
CA PRO A 268 7.52 16.76 0.80
C PRO A 268 8.04 16.84 -0.65
N LEU A 269 8.96 17.77 -0.96
CA LEU A 269 9.48 18.01 -2.31
C LEU A 269 11.00 17.70 -2.46
N GLY A 270 11.66 17.18 -1.43
CA GLY A 270 13.11 16.96 -1.43
C GLY A 270 13.91 18.24 -1.69
N ASN A 271 14.86 18.19 -2.64
CA ASN A 271 15.69 19.36 -3.01
C ASN A 271 15.02 20.28 -4.06
N GLY A 272 13.78 20.02 -4.47
CA GLY A 272 13.04 20.85 -5.42
C GLY A 272 13.39 20.64 -6.90
N PHE A 273 14.39 19.82 -7.23
CA PHE A 273 14.73 19.48 -8.60
C PHE A 273 14.00 18.22 -9.09
N CYS A 274 13.84 18.11 -10.40
CA CYS A 274 13.35 16.89 -11.03
C CYS A 274 14.48 15.86 -11.19
N LEU A 275 14.10 14.64 -11.53
CA LEU A 275 15.06 13.60 -11.90
C LEU A 275 15.96 14.08 -13.06
N PRO A 276 17.27 13.78 -13.06
CA PRO A 276 18.01 13.03 -12.03
C PRO A 276 18.71 13.90 -10.96
N ALA A 277 18.58 15.24 -11.01
CA ALA A 277 19.19 16.12 -10.00
C ALA A 277 18.44 16.11 -8.66
N GLY A 278 17.16 15.74 -8.67
CA GLY A 278 16.28 15.72 -7.52
C GLY A 278 15.24 14.60 -7.61
N PRO A 279 14.42 14.44 -6.57
CA PRO A 279 13.48 13.34 -6.48
C PRO A 279 12.17 13.59 -7.24
N LEU A 280 11.93 14.79 -7.78
CA LEU A 280 10.65 15.08 -8.43
C LEU A 280 10.52 14.35 -9.78
N ARG A 281 9.42 13.62 -9.95
CA ARG A 281 9.01 12.99 -11.21
C ARG A 281 8.39 13.98 -12.18
N GLU A 282 7.86 15.09 -11.66
CA GLU A 282 7.29 16.18 -12.43
C GLU A 282 7.54 17.53 -11.71
N PRO A 283 7.63 18.65 -12.44
CA PRO A 283 7.81 19.97 -11.82
C PRO A 283 6.73 20.31 -10.78
N LYS A 284 7.11 21.05 -9.72
CA LYS A 284 6.23 21.47 -8.60
C LYS A 284 4.89 22.07 -9.04
N LYS A 285 4.86 22.84 -10.14
CA LYS A 285 3.62 23.42 -10.69
C LYS A 285 2.51 22.39 -10.97
N ASN A 286 2.87 21.12 -11.20
CA ASN A 286 1.89 20.06 -11.46
C ASN A 286 1.10 19.65 -10.22
N LEU A 287 1.47 20.11 -9.01
CA LEU A 287 0.65 19.97 -7.81
C LEU A 287 -0.77 20.53 -8.01
N LEU A 288 -0.91 21.59 -8.82
CA LEU A 288 -2.19 22.23 -9.12
C LEU A 288 -3.20 21.32 -9.85
N ARG A 289 -2.76 20.16 -10.35
CA ARG A 289 -3.67 19.15 -10.94
C ARG A 289 -4.37 18.29 -9.89
N ALA A 290 -3.89 18.30 -8.65
CA ALA A 290 -4.49 17.51 -7.59
C ALA A 290 -5.72 18.23 -7.02
N HIS A 291 -6.70 17.44 -6.62
CA HIS A 291 -7.90 17.93 -5.96
C HIS A 291 -7.67 18.09 -4.45
N ALA A 292 -6.80 17.25 -3.88
CA ALA A 292 -6.36 17.37 -2.49
C ALA A 292 -4.95 16.79 -2.31
N ILE A 293 -4.32 17.18 -1.20
CA ILE A 293 -3.07 16.63 -0.71
C ILE A 293 -3.32 15.99 0.66
N LEU A 294 -2.85 14.75 0.83
CA LEU A 294 -2.77 14.07 2.11
C LEU A 294 -1.31 14.01 2.57
N VAL A 295 -1.01 14.63 3.71
CA VAL A 295 0.33 14.63 4.31
C VAL A 295 0.37 13.65 5.48
N ASN A 296 1.27 12.67 5.38
CA ASN A 296 1.50 11.66 6.41
C ASN A 296 2.68 12.05 7.31
N GLY A 297 2.44 12.23 8.61
CA GLY A 297 3.51 12.47 9.59
C GLY A 297 3.06 13.12 10.89
N LEU A 298 4.00 13.16 11.85
CA LEU A 298 3.88 13.79 13.18
C LEU A 298 4.93 14.91 13.38
N GLY A 299 5.45 15.45 12.28
CA GLY A 299 6.51 16.44 12.28
C GLY A 299 6.07 17.84 12.73
N GLN A 300 7.07 18.67 13.03
CA GLN A 300 6.90 20.11 13.31
C GLN A 300 6.94 20.95 12.03
N GLU A 301 7.39 20.38 10.90
CA GLU A 301 7.39 21.07 9.61
C GLU A 301 5.96 21.39 9.20
N ARG A 302 5.74 22.61 8.71
CA ARG A 302 4.47 23.06 8.13
C ARG A 302 4.48 22.73 6.64
N PRO A 303 3.95 21.58 6.21
CA PRO A 303 4.02 21.16 4.81
C PRO A 303 3.30 22.16 3.89
N GLU A 304 2.33 22.90 4.42
CA GLU A 304 1.60 23.96 3.73
C GLU A 304 2.54 25.05 3.18
N GLU A 305 3.53 25.46 3.98
CA GLU A 305 4.54 26.46 3.58
C GLU A 305 5.47 25.90 2.50
N LEU A 306 5.86 24.63 2.61
CA LEU A 306 6.78 23.97 1.67
C LEU A 306 6.11 23.68 0.31
N LEU A 307 4.84 23.26 0.36
CA LEU A 307 4.03 22.98 -0.82
C LEU A 307 3.60 24.28 -1.50
N ASN A 308 3.23 25.32 -0.74
CA ASN A 308 2.81 26.63 -1.24
C ASN A 308 1.77 26.51 -2.38
N VAL A 309 0.65 25.84 -2.09
CA VAL A 309 -0.45 25.60 -3.04
C VAL A 309 -1.79 25.94 -2.38
N ARG A 310 -2.77 26.33 -3.20
CA ARG A 310 -4.13 26.70 -2.76
C ARG A 310 -5.14 25.55 -2.80
N ILE A 311 -4.66 24.30 -2.79
CA ILE A 311 -5.52 23.10 -2.78
C ILE A 311 -5.67 22.56 -1.35
N PRO A 312 -6.79 21.90 -1.01
CA PRO A 312 -6.99 21.31 0.32
C PRO A 312 -5.83 20.42 0.75
N ILE A 313 -5.27 20.71 1.93
CA ILE A 313 -4.26 19.89 2.59
C ILE A 313 -4.91 19.24 3.81
N LEU A 314 -4.82 17.91 3.88
CA LEU A 314 -5.27 17.10 4.99
C LEU A 314 -4.08 16.37 5.58
N PHE A 315 -4.22 16.03 6.85
CA PHE A 315 -3.18 15.35 7.62
C PHE A 315 -3.63 13.94 7.96
N ALA A 316 -2.67 13.04 7.98
CA ALA A 316 -2.86 11.67 8.41
C ALA A 316 -1.60 11.17 9.12
N GLN A 317 -1.76 10.09 9.85
CA GLN A 317 -0.69 9.45 10.59
C GLN A 317 -0.72 7.95 10.33
N TYR A 318 0.47 7.35 10.31
CA TYR A 318 0.57 5.91 10.39
C TYR A 318 0.62 5.51 11.84
N VAL A 319 -0.34 4.69 12.24
CA VAL A 319 -0.38 4.10 13.56
C VAL A 319 -0.14 2.62 13.44
N VAL A 320 0.49 2.05 14.46
CA VAL A 320 0.60 0.60 14.59
C VAL A 320 -0.79 0.07 14.91
N LYS A 321 -1.28 -0.82 14.04
CA LYS A 321 -2.56 -1.49 14.22
C LYS A 321 -2.39 -2.71 15.11
N ASP A 322 -1.42 -3.56 14.78
CA ASP A 322 -1.17 -4.81 15.47
C ASP A 322 0.23 -5.37 15.13
N ILE A 323 0.66 -6.41 15.84
CA ILE A 323 1.80 -7.26 15.50
C ILE A 323 1.29 -8.70 15.53
N VAL A 324 1.24 -9.35 14.37
CA VAL A 324 0.56 -10.64 14.24
C VAL A 324 1.41 -11.70 13.56
N ASN A 325 1.26 -12.95 13.97
CA ASN A 325 1.90 -14.10 13.32
C ASN A 325 1.09 -14.61 12.11
N GLN A 326 1.43 -15.80 11.61
CA GLN A 326 0.70 -16.45 10.51
C GLN A 326 -0.71 -16.90 10.89
N LYS A 327 -0.92 -17.34 12.14
CA LYS A 327 -2.22 -17.78 12.67
C LYS A 327 -3.16 -16.60 12.97
N GLY A 328 -2.60 -15.40 13.10
CA GLY A 328 -3.34 -14.18 13.46
C GLY A 328 -3.25 -13.82 14.94
N ASP A 329 -2.42 -14.52 15.71
CA ASP A 329 -2.21 -14.24 17.13
C ASP A 329 -1.48 -12.89 17.27
N SER A 330 -2.03 -12.02 18.12
CA SER A 330 -1.48 -10.70 18.40
C SER A 330 -0.40 -10.77 19.47
N LEU A 331 0.72 -10.10 19.22
CA LEU A 331 1.81 -9.86 20.15
C LEU A 331 1.82 -8.41 20.66
N LEU A 332 0.93 -7.53 20.18
CA LEU A 332 1.06 -6.09 20.41
C LEU A 332 1.16 -5.72 21.91
N SER A 333 0.37 -6.38 22.77
CA SER A 333 0.39 -6.15 24.22
C SER A 333 1.65 -6.71 24.92
N ALA A 334 2.28 -7.73 24.33
CA ALA A 334 3.44 -8.44 24.89
C ALA A 334 4.76 -8.09 24.18
N VAL A 335 4.73 -7.24 23.16
CA VAL A 335 5.92 -6.90 22.36
C VAL A 335 6.92 -6.04 23.14
N ARG A 336 6.46 -5.28 24.14
CA ARG A 336 7.32 -4.43 24.95
C ARG A 336 8.32 -5.28 25.75
N GLY A 337 9.60 -5.00 25.59
CA GLY A 337 10.69 -5.75 26.21
C GLY A 337 11.00 -7.08 25.54
N SER A 338 10.22 -7.51 24.55
CA SER A 338 10.47 -8.75 23.81
C SER A 338 11.84 -8.70 23.11
N ARG A 339 12.60 -9.78 23.25
CA ARG A 339 13.92 -9.95 22.62
C ARG A 339 13.74 -10.22 21.14
N THR A 340 13.77 -9.16 20.34
CA THR A 340 13.37 -9.22 18.94
C THR A 340 14.57 -9.10 18.01
N PHE A 341 14.64 -10.00 17.03
CA PHE A 341 15.41 -9.78 15.82
C PHE A 341 14.50 -9.19 14.75
N ALA A 342 14.87 -8.05 14.17
CA ALA A 342 14.03 -7.38 13.18
C ALA A 342 14.70 -7.31 11.81
N PHE A 343 13.91 -7.35 10.75
CA PHE A 343 14.42 -7.14 9.39
C PHE A 343 13.39 -6.48 8.48
N CYS A 344 13.86 -5.75 7.46
CA CYS A 344 12.96 -5.21 6.44
C CYS A 344 13.68 -4.94 5.11
N GLY A 345 12.92 -4.94 4.02
CA GLY A 345 13.32 -4.54 2.67
C GLY A 345 12.61 -3.24 2.26
N LEU A 346 12.74 -2.20 3.08
CA LEU A 346 12.17 -0.87 2.83
C LEU A 346 13.21 0.11 2.30
N ALA A 347 12.76 1.11 1.55
CA ALA A 347 13.61 2.25 1.14
C ALA A 347 14.18 3.07 2.32
N GLN A 348 13.50 3.07 3.48
CA GLN A 348 13.95 3.77 4.70
C GLN A 348 13.81 2.85 5.93
N PRO A 349 14.75 1.92 6.15
CA PRO A 349 14.73 0.98 7.28
C PRO A 349 14.72 1.67 8.65
N ASP A 350 15.35 2.85 8.77
CA ASP A 350 15.44 3.61 10.01
C ASP A 350 14.07 3.95 10.62
N ASN A 351 13.04 4.20 9.79
CA ASN A 351 11.69 4.49 10.27
C ASN A 351 11.04 3.27 10.93
N PHE A 352 11.26 2.07 10.37
CA PHE A 352 10.74 0.84 10.95
C PHE A 352 11.39 0.59 12.29
N MET A 353 12.72 0.71 12.37
CA MET A 353 13.46 0.58 13.64
C MET A 353 13.02 1.62 14.68
N HIS A 354 12.77 2.87 14.29
CA HIS A 354 12.21 3.89 15.17
C HIS A 354 10.85 3.47 15.75
N THR A 355 9.94 3.01 14.87
CA THR A 355 8.61 2.55 15.27
C THR A 355 8.71 1.41 16.29
N LEU A 356 9.60 0.44 16.07
CA LEU A 356 9.80 -0.68 17.01
C LEU A 356 10.31 -0.20 18.37
N ARG A 357 11.19 0.81 18.42
CA ARG A 357 11.67 1.39 19.68
C ARG A 357 10.61 2.17 20.42
N GLU A 358 9.75 2.90 19.71
CA GLU A 358 8.60 3.59 20.30
C GLU A 358 7.61 2.61 20.94
N LEU A 359 7.45 1.42 20.36
CA LEU A 359 6.70 0.31 20.95
C LEU A 359 7.41 -0.33 22.17
N GLY A 360 8.65 0.05 22.46
CA GLY A 360 9.44 -0.49 23.56
C GLY A 360 10.02 -1.88 23.28
N VAL A 361 10.20 -2.27 22.01
CA VAL A 361 10.80 -3.54 21.62
C VAL A 361 12.30 -3.54 21.94
N ASN A 362 12.81 -4.63 22.53
CA ASN A 362 14.24 -4.83 22.72
C ASN A 362 14.85 -5.45 21.44
N ILE A 363 15.34 -4.59 20.55
CA ILE A 363 15.92 -4.99 19.27
C ILE A 363 17.34 -5.52 19.48
N LEU A 364 17.50 -6.85 19.48
CA LEU A 364 18.78 -7.52 19.64
C LEU A 364 19.66 -7.47 18.38
N GLY A 365 19.04 -7.34 17.21
CA GLY A 365 19.73 -7.24 15.93
C GLY A 365 18.79 -6.78 14.83
N PHE A 366 19.37 -6.16 13.79
CA PHE A 366 18.60 -5.65 12.65
C PHE A 366 19.26 -5.98 11.31
N MET A 367 18.48 -6.56 10.39
CA MET A 367 18.93 -6.86 9.03
C MET A 367 18.15 -6.02 8.00
N ALA A 368 18.86 -5.16 7.26
CA ALA A 368 18.29 -4.36 6.19
C ALA A 368 18.52 -5.03 4.84
N PHE A 369 17.46 -5.19 4.05
CA PHE A 369 17.50 -5.62 2.66
C PHE A 369 17.21 -4.44 1.72
N ASN A 370 17.45 -4.62 0.43
CA ASN A 370 17.11 -3.63 -0.58
C ASN A 370 15.59 -3.42 -0.69
N ASP A 371 15.15 -2.25 -1.16
CA ASP A 371 13.72 -2.03 -1.42
C ASP A 371 13.22 -3.01 -2.50
N HIS A 372 12.02 -3.55 -2.31
CA HIS A 372 11.47 -4.64 -3.13
C HIS A 372 12.33 -5.93 -3.16
N HIS A 373 13.15 -6.18 -2.13
CA HIS A 373 13.92 -7.43 -2.01
C HIS A 373 13.01 -8.66 -2.12
N ARG A 374 13.44 -9.66 -2.89
CA ARG A 374 12.77 -10.95 -3.03
C ARG A 374 13.43 -11.93 -2.09
N TYR A 375 12.68 -12.43 -1.12
CA TYR A 375 13.20 -13.34 -0.11
C TYR A 375 13.26 -14.77 -0.65
N GLY A 376 14.47 -15.34 -0.67
CA GLY A 376 14.70 -16.76 -0.92
C GLY A 376 14.82 -17.57 0.36
N GLN A 377 14.96 -18.89 0.21
CA GLN A 377 15.24 -19.80 1.34
C GLN A 377 16.53 -19.41 2.08
N ASP A 378 17.59 -19.05 1.33
CA ASP A 378 18.86 -18.60 1.91
C ASP A 378 18.71 -17.35 2.78
N ASP A 379 17.82 -16.42 2.42
CA ASP A 379 17.58 -15.22 3.22
C ASP A 379 16.89 -15.58 4.54
N VAL A 380 15.88 -16.45 4.49
CA VAL A 380 15.19 -16.94 5.69
C VAL A 380 16.18 -17.68 6.60
N GLN A 381 17.05 -18.52 6.02
CA GLN A 381 18.05 -19.24 6.78
C GLN A 381 19.07 -18.30 7.45
N LYS A 382 19.52 -17.25 6.73
CA LYS A 382 20.38 -16.20 7.32
C LYS A 382 19.71 -15.50 8.50
N VAL A 383 18.42 -15.19 8.40
CA VAL A 383 17.65 -14.61 9.51
C VAL A 383 17.59 -15.60 10.68
N LYS A 384 17.26 -16.88 10.44
CA LYS A 384 17.22 -17.91 11.49
C LYS A 384 18.55 -18.09 12.21
N MET A 385 19.67 -18.10 11.48
CA MET A 385 21.01 -18.17 12.09
C MET A 385 21.25 -17.00 13.05
N LYS A 386 20.90 -15.77 12.65
CA LYS A 386 21.04 -14.58 13.51
C LYS A 386 20.11 -14.59 14.71
N VAL A 387 18.89 -15.10 14.56
CA VAL A 387 17.93 -15.29 15.66
C VAL A 387 18.51 -16.24 16.71
N GLN A 388 19.11 -17.36 16.28
CA GLN A 388 19.75 -18.34 17.18
C GLN A 388 21.00 -17.76 17.86
N GLU A 389 21.88 -17.09 17.10
CA GLU A 389 23.10 -16.45 17.62
C GLU A 389 22.80 -15.44 18.73
N LEU A 390 21.77 -14.63 18.53
CA LEU A 390 21.35 -13.58 19.48
C LEU A 390 20.37 -14.08 20.55
N ARG A 391 19.90 -15.33 20.42
CA ARG A 391 18.82 -15.90 21.25
C ARG A 391 17.62 -14.94 21.30
N ALA A 392 17.11 -14.57 20.13
CA ALA A 392 15.90 -13.78 20.00
C ALA A 392 14.66 -14.68 20.12
N ASP A 393 13.65 -14.18 20.83
CA ASP A 393 12.37 -14.88 21.04
C ASP A 393 11.38 -14.58 19.89
N VAL A 394 11.57 -13.44 19.22
CA VAL A 394 10.66 -12.90 18.22
C VAL A 394 11.43 -12.49 16.97
N VAL A 395 10.91 -12.82 15.80
CA VAL A 395 11.34 -12.33 14.49
C VAL A 395 10.29 -11.36 13.97
N LEU A 396 10.65 -10.10 13.77
CA LEU A 396 9.70 -9.06 13.38
C LEU A 396 10.06 -8.42 12.04
N THR A 397 9.09 -8.37 11.14
CA THR A 397 9.22 -7.68 9.84
C THR A 397 8.02 -6.82 9.51
N THR A 398 8.00 -6.20 8.33
CA THR A 398 6.91 -5.36 7.85
C THR A 398 5.86 -6.18 7.12
N GLU A 399 4.62 -5.71 7.01
CA GLU A 399 3.61 -6.37 6.16
C GLU A 399 4.03 -6.46 4.69
N LYS A 400 4.73 -5.44 4.17
CA LYS A 400 5.25 -5.43 2.79
C LYS A 400 6.25 -6.55 2.57
N ASP A 401 7.12 -6.80 3.55
CA ASP A 401 8.10 -7.87 3.46
C ASP A 401 7.49 -9.25 3.70
N TRP A 402 6.54 -9.34 4.63
CA TRP A 402 5.86 -10.58 4.98
C TRP A 402 5.22 -11.28 3.77
N VAL A 403 4.54 -10.54 2.88
CA VAL A 403 3.87 -11.14 1.72
C VAL A 403 4.81 -11.72 0.67
N LYS A 404 6.12 -11.45 0.78
CA LYS A 404 7.15 -11.98 -0.11
C LYS A 404 7.88 -13.19 0.50
N LEU A 405 7.65 -13.49 1.79
CA LEU A 405 8.31 -14.60 2.46
C LEU A 405 7.67 -15.94 2.04
N PRO A 406 8.49 -16.99 1.89
CA PRO A 406 7.96 -18.33 1.70
C PRO A 406 7.35 -18.81 3.02
N LEU A 407 6.02 -18.88 3.08
CA LEU A 407 5.26 -19.09 4.31
C LEU A 407 5.60 -20.41 5.02
N ASP A 408 5.97 -21.44 4.27
CA ASP A 408 6.32 -22.77 4.81
C ASP A 408 7.57 -22.76 5.71
N PHE A 409 8.36 -21.69 5.66
CA PHE A 409 9.56 -21.54 6.48
C PHE A 409 9.35 -20.69 7.74
N LEU A 410 8.15 -20.13 7.91
CA LEU A 410 7.80 -19.29 9.04
C LEU A 410 7.26 -20.15 10.18
N ASP A 411 7.85 -20.01 11.36
CA ASP A 411 7.41 -20.66 12.58
C ASP A 411 6.71 -19.63 13.50
N GLU A 412 6.30 -20.07 14.70
CA GLU A 412 5.50 -19.25 15.63
C GLU A 412 6.24 -18.00 16.14
N GLN A 413 7.57 -17.93 16.00
CA GLN A 413 8.36 -16.77 16.39
C GLN A 413 8.25 -15.61 15.39
N TRP A 414 7.65 -15.82 14.21
CA TRP A 414 7.62 -14.83 13.14
C TRP A 414 6.36 -13.98 13.18
N PHE A 415 6.55 -12.67 13.23
CA PHE A 415 5.49 -11.67 13.28
C PHE A 415 5.69 -10.59 12.22
N ARG A 416 4.58 -9.99 11.80
CA ARG A 416 4.56 -8.78 10.97
C ARG A 416 3.95 -7.62 11.73
N LEU A 417 4.59 -6.46 11.64
CA LEU A 417 4.05 -5.19 12.10
C LEU A 417 3.00 -4.70 11.10
N GLN A 418 1.75 -4.62 11.55
CA GLN A 418 0.65 -4.04 10.78
C GLN A 418 0.52 -2.55 11.07
N ILE A 419 0.40 -1.76 10.01
CA ILE A 419 0.17 -0.32 10.11
C ILE A 419 -1.14 0.05 9.45
N GLU A 420 -1.81 1.07 9.98
CA GLU A 420 -2.92 1.70 9.28
C GLU A 420 -2.71 3.21 9.16
N MET A 421 -3.31 3.77 8.12
CA MET A 421 -3.39 5.20 7.95
C MET A 421 -4.64 5.70 8.67
N LYS A 422 -4.47 6.65 9.58
CA LYS A 422 -5.56 7.38 10.23
C LYS A 422 -5.52 8.84 9.78
N PRO A 423 -6.53 9.34 9.05
CA PRO A 423 -6.66 10.77 8.83
C PRO A 423 -7.00 11.49 10.14
N THR A 424 -6.46 12.69 10.31
CA THR A 424 -6.78 13.55 11.45
C THR A 424 -8.24 13.99 11.42
N ASP A 425 -8.80 14.16 10.22
CA ASP A 425 -10.21 14.48 9.99
C ASP A 425 -10.78 13.59 8.89
N GLU A 426 -11.32 12.44 9.30
CA GLU A 426 -11.93 11.45 8.41
C GLU A 426 -13.14 12.03 7.67
N LYS A 427 -14.01 12.78 8.37
CA LYS A 427 -15.23 13.32 7.76
C LYS A 427 -14.89 14.28 6.64
N LYS A 428 -13.93 15.17 6.87
CA LYS A 428 -13.44 16.11 5.85
C LYS A 428 -12.76 15.39 4.69
N LEU A 429 -11.98 14.35 4.94
CA LEU A 429 -11.38 13.56 3.86
C LEU A 429 -12.45 12.92 2.99
N MET A 430 -13.43 12.26 3.62
CA MET A 430 -14.48 11.55 2.91
C MET A 430 -15.44 12.50 2.17
N SER A 431 -15.71 13.69 2.71
CA SER A 431 -16.57 14.69 2.05
C SER A 431 -15.99 15.26 0.75
N LEU A 432 -14.70 15.06 0.47
CA LEU A 432 -14.07 15.51 -0.78
C LEU A 432 -14.41 14.61 -1.97
N PHE A 433 -14.82 13.37 -1.71
CA PHE A 433 -15.23 12.45 -2.76
C PHE A 433 -16.72 12.66 -2.99
N GLU A 434 -17.07 13.40 -4.05
CA GLU A 434 -18.44 13.58 -4.53
C GLU A 434 -18.99 12.28 -5.16
N ILE A 435 -19.06 11.21 -4.36
CA ILE A 435 -19.61 9.95 -4.81
C ILE A 435 -21.12 10.10 -4.76
N ARG A 436 -21.71 10.27 -5.95
CA ARG A 436 -23.16 10.22 -6.13
C ARG A 436 -23.65 8.88 -5.59
N GLU A 437 -24.69 8.92 -4.75
CA GLU A 437 -25.26 7.73 -4.10
C GLU A 437 -25.71 6.69 -5.12
#